data_AF-F6SBJ7-F1
#
_entry.id   AF-F6SBJ7-F1
#
_cell.length_a   1.000
_cell.length_b   1.000
_cell.length_c   1.000
_cell.angle_alpha   90.00
_cell.angle_beta   90.00
_cell.angle_gamma   90.00
#
_symmetry.space_group_name_H-M   'P 1'
#
loop_
_entity.id
_entity.type
_entity.pdbx_description
1 polymer ?
#
loop_
_entity_poly.entity_id
_entity_poly.type
_entity_poly.pdbx_seq_one_letter_code
_entity_poly.pdbx_strand_id
1 'polypeptide(L)'
;TSLPEEEKVILMYSMAGVGALGWGLSPHVRCASLLVVPKMVGKEGRLFVLGYLLAAIYEGPVSNLRHNLAEAARSLGCTVELQVNNSREAWRVSTAPLRAVIRDLLVSGLNAESRNVTLAFHELDEQVTSEEGYEATAEEARALRGRAGPGTPIPDTQKMYELKTRLRCAREWGSQGPGVGGPGASNVSGGPGF
;
A
#
# COMPACT_ATOMS: atom_id res chain seq x y z
N THR A 1 -16.30 27.18 19.67
CA THR A 1 -17.26 26.30 20.36
C THR A 1 -18.39 27.15 20.89
N SER A 2 -19.53 27.19 20.18
CA SER A 2 -20.74 27.89 20.61
C SER A 2 -21.58 26.93 21.44
N LEU A 3 -21.64 27.12 22.76
CA LEU A 3 -22.64 26.42 23.59
C LEU A 3 -24.04 26.81 23.08
N PRO A 4 -24.97 25.85 22.97
CA PRO A 4 -26.36 26.13 22.62
C PRO A 4 -27.00 27.06 23.65
N GLU A 5 -27.89 27.95 23.21
CA GLU A 5 -28.49 29.01 24.03
C GLU A 5 -29.23 28.44 25.25
N GLU A 6 -29.86 27.28 25.12
CA GLU A 6 -30.51 26.55 26.21
C GLU A 6 -29.55 26.15 27.33
N GLU A 7 -28.35 25.68 26.99
CA GLU A 7 -27.33 25.27 27.97
C GLU A 7 -26.76 26.47 28.71
N LYS A 8 -26.60 27.61 28.02
CA LYS A 8 -26.22 28.88 28.66
C LYS A 8 -27.26 29.33 29.68
N VAL A 9 -28.54 29.27 29.32
CA VAL A 9 -29.63 29.67 30.22
C VAL A 9 -29.69 28.76 31.44
N ILE A 10 -29.58 27.44 31.25
CA ILE A 10 -29.54 26.46 32.36
C ILE A 10 -28.33 26.69 33.27
N LEU A 11 -27.15 26.93 32.71
CA LEU A 11 -25.94 27.25 33.46
C LEU A 11 -26.11 28.53 34.30
N MET A 12 -26.64 29.59 33.70
CA MET A 12 -26.87 30.87 34.37
C MET A 12 -27.88 30.73 35.52
N TYR A 13 -28.99 30.02 35.28
CA TYR A 13 -30.03 29.81 36.30
C TYR A 13 -29.56 28.90 37.44
N SER A 14 -28.81 27.84 37.13
CA SER A 14 -28.24 26.95 38.15
C SER A 14 -27.20 27.66 39.00
N MET A 15 -26.31 28.44 38.39
CA MET A 15 -25.32 29.25 39.12
C MET A 15 -26.00 30.29 40.01
N ALA A 16 -27.01 31.00 39.50
CA ALA A 16 -27.78 31.96 40.28
C ALA A 16 -28.53 31.28 41.45
N GLY A 17 -29.14 30.12 41.20
CA GLY A 17 -29.85 29.35 42.22
C GLY A 17 -28.94 28.87 43.35
N VAL A 18 -27.79 28.26 43.02
CA VAL A 18 -26.80 27.82 44.01
C VAL A 18 -26.23 29.01 44.78
N GLY A 19 -25.97 30.14 44.11
CA GLY A 19 -25.51 31.37 44.75
C GLY A 19 -26.53 31.95 45.73
N ALA A 20 -27.81 32.01 45.35
CA ALA A 20 -28.89 32.49 46.19
C ALA A 20 -29.14 31.57 47.40
N LEU A 21 -29.11 30.24 47.18
CA LEU A 21 -29.22 29.25 48.26
C LEU A 21 -28.03 29.34 49.21
N GLY A 22 -26.80 29.48 48.69
CA GLY A 22 -25.59 29.66 49.49
C GLY A 22 -25.62 30.93 50.34
N TRP A 23 -26.13 32.03 49.76
CA TRP A 23 -26.36 33.29 50.49
C TRP A 23 -27.43 33.13 51.57
N GLY A 24 -28.51 32.41 51.29
CA GLY A 24 -29.62 32.18 52.21
C GLY A 24 -29.25 31.28 53.39
N LEU A 25 -28.53 30.18 53.15
CA LEU A 25 -28.29 29.14 54.15
C LEU A 25 -27.01 29.34 54.97
N SER A 26 -25.99 30.03 54.45
CA SER A 26 -24.67 30.10 55.10
C SER A 26 -24.31 31.50 55.62
N PRO A 27 -24.15 31.68 56.95
CA PRO A 27 -23.63 32.93 57.53
C PRO A 27 -22.23 33.29 57.02
N HIS A 28 -21.38 32.29 56.76
CA HIS A 28 -20.02 32.51 56.24
C HIS A 28 -20.03 33.10 54.84
N VAL A 29 -20.93 32.65 53.96
CA VAL A 29 -21.08 33.18 52.60
C VAL A 29 -21.52 34.63 52.66
N ARG A 30 -22.53 34.96 53.47
CA ARG A 30 -22.99 36.35 53.67
C ARG A 30 -21.87 37.28 54.12
N CYS A 31 -21.10 36.87 55.14
CA CYS A 31 -19.99 37.67 55.67
C CYS A 31 -18.86 37.84 54.65
N ALA A 32 -18.48 36.78 53.94
CA ALA A 32 -17.44 36.84 52.92
C ALA A 32 -17.83 37.84 51.82
N SER A 33 -19.07 37.78 51.33
CA SER A 33 -19.53 38.68 50.29
C SER A 33 -19.64 40.14 50.73
N LEU A 34 -20.14 40.40 51.94
CA LEU A 34 -20.18 41.74 52.52
C LEU A 34 -18.78 42.35 52.73
N LEU A 35 -17.74 41.51 52.85
CA LEU A 35 -16.35 41.95 52.94
C LEU A 35 -15.68 42.08 51.56
N VAL A 36 -16.01 41.21 50.60
CA VAL A 36 -15.43 41.24 49.26
C VAL A 36 -15.89 42.47 48.48
N VAL A 37 -17.19 42.83 48.55
CA VAL A 37 -17.73 43.97 47.79
C VAL A 37 -17.01 45.29 48.14
N PRO A 38 -16.86 45.68 49.42
CA PRO A 38 -16.09 46.88 49.78
C PRO A 38 -14.59 46.77 49.46
N LYS A 39 -14.00 45.57 49.56
CA LYS A 39 -12.57 45.36 49.23
C LYS A 39 -12.31 45.54 47.73
N MET A 40 -13.27 45.19 46.87
CA MET A 40 -13.20 45.41 45.44
C MET A 40 -13.58 46.84 45.00
N VAL A 41 -14.10 47.69 45.89
CA VAL A 41 -14.34 49.12 45.63
C VAL A 41 -13.15 49.99 46.09
N GLY A 42 -12.18 49.38 46.80
CA GLY A 42 -10.97 50.04 47.27
C GLY A 42 -9.82 50.10 46.25
N LYS A 43 -8.62 50.46 46.74
CA LYS A 43 -7.39 50.64 45.92
C LYS A 43 -7.01 49.43 45.06
N GLU A 44 -7.33 48.23 45.52
CA GLU A 44 -7.05 46.93 44.86
C GLU A 44 -8.11 46.54 43.82
N GLY A 45 -9.29 47.16 43.89
CA GLY A 45 -10.42 46.92 42.99
C GLY A 45 -10.25 47.42 41.56
N ARG A 46 -9.26 48.30 41.34
CA ARG A 46 -9.02 48.94 40.04
C ARG A 46 -8.79 47.95 38.91
N LEU A 47 -8.20 46.78 39.20
CA LEU A 47 -7.99 45.75 38.18
C LEU A 47 -9.32 45.13 37.73
N PHE A 48 -10.27 44.93 38.64
CA PHE A 48 -11.60 44.42 38.30
C PHE A 48 -12.40 45.44 37.50
N VAL A 49 -12.35 46.72 37.90
CA VAL A 49 -12.99 47.81 37.15
C VAL A 49 -12.38 47.96 35.75
N LEU A 50 -11.05 47.91 35.64
CA LEU A 50 -10.34 47.96 34.37
C LEU A 50 -10.67 46.74 33.49
N GLY A 51 -10.75 45.54 34.07
CA GLY A 51 -11.16 44.33 33.38
C GLY A 51 -12.59 44.39 32.85
N TYR A 52 -13.53 44.90 33.66
CA TYR A 52 -14.90 45.13 33.24
C TYR A 52 -14.99 46.17 32.11
N LEU A 53 -14.25 47.27 32.22
CA LEU A 53 -14.18 48.29 31.18
C LEU A 53 -13.59 47.75 29.88
N LEU A 54 -12.50 46.98 29.97
CA LEU A 54 -11.90 46.31 28.82
C LEU A 54 -12.87 45.34 28.18
N ALA A 55 -13.60 44.53 28.96
CA ALA A 55 -14.61 43.62 28.45
C ALA A 55 -15.75 44.36 27.73
N ALA A 56 -16.25 45.45 28.32
CA ALA A 56 -17.28 46.28 27.71
C ALA A 56 -16.82 46.93 26.39
N ILE A 57 -15.55 47.33 26.31
CA ILE A 57 -14.98 47.91 25.09
C ILE A 57 -14.64 46.83 24.04
N TYR A 58 -14.40 45.57 24.46
CA TYR A 58 -13.92 44.50 23.57
C TYR A 58 -14.99 43.98 22.60
N GLU A 59 -16.28 44.12 22.89
CA GLU A 59 -17.35 43.67 22.00
C GLU A 59 -17.34 44.37 20.63
N GLY A 60 -17.00 45.66 20.60
CA GLY A 60 -16.88 46.47 19.38
C GLY A 60 -15.80 46.00 18.39
N PRO A 61 -14.49 46.02 18.78
CA PRO A 61 -13.40 45.65 17.89
C PRO A 61 -13.48 44.19 17.45
N VAL A 62 -13.98 43.29 18.30
CA VAL A 62 -14.09 41.87 17.97
C VAL A 62 -15.12 41.61 16.87
N SER A 63 -16.29 42.25 16.94
CA SER A 63 -17.31 42.08 15.91
C SER A 63 -16.82 42.60 14.55
N ASN A 64 -16.19 43.78 14.55
CA ASN A 64 -15.60 44.38 13.35
C ASN A 64 -14.48 43.51 12.77
N LEU A 65 -13.57 43.02 13.61
CA LEU A 65 -12.47 42.16 13.17
C LEU A 65 -12.99 40.84 12.59
N ARG A 66 -13.99 40.21 13.23
CA ARG A 66 -14.60 38.98 12.71
C ARG A 66 -15.25 39.19 11.36
N HIS A 67 -15.95 40.30 11.16
CA HIS A 67 -16.58 40.62 9.88
C HIS A 67 -15.53 40.80 8.78
N ASN A 68 -14.50 41.63 9.02
CA ASN A 68 -13.41 41.84 8.07
C ASN A 68 -12.66 40.54 7.76
N LEU A 69 -12.40 39.72 8.78
CA LEU A 69 -11.71 38.44 8.61
C LEU A 69 -12.56 37.42 7.83
N ALA A 70 -13.87 37.40 8.02
CA ALA A 70 -14.77 36.55 7.26
C ALA A 70 -14.80 36.93 5.77
N GLU A 71 -14.74 38.23 5.46
CA GLU A 71 -14.63 38.72 4.09
C GLU A 71 -13.27 38.38 3.47
N ALA A 72 -12.18 38.59 4.22
CA ALA A 72 -10.83 38.22 3.80
C ALA A 72 -10.70 36.71 3.55
N ALA A 73 -11.27 35.88 4.42
CA ALA A 73 -11.30 34.44 4.22
C ALA A 73 -12.07 34.05 2.94
N ARG A 74 -13.17 34.75 2.64
CA ARG A 74 -13.93 34.54 1.39
C ARG A 74 -13.15 34.95 0.14
N SER A 75 -12.46 36.09 0.15
CA SER A 75 -11.64 36.54 -0.99
C SER A 75 -10.41 35.66 -1.24
N LEU A 76 -9.79 35.18 -0.16
CA LEU A 76 -8.73 34.17 -0.22
C LEU A 76 -9.24 32.86 -0.83
N GLY A 77 -10.46 32.42 -0.46
CA GLY A 77 -11.11 31.26 -1.10
C GLY A 77 -11.20 31.40 -2.62
N CYS A 78 -11.74 32.53 -3.11
CA CYS A 78 -11.82 32.80 -4.55
C CYS A 78 -10.44 32.87 -5.23
N THR A 79 -9.44 33.43 -4.55
CA THR A 79 -8.06 33.51 -5.07
C THR A 79 -7.43 32.13 -5.21
N VAL A 80 -7.64 31.27 -4.21
CA VAL A 80 -7.14 29.88 -4.21
C VAL A 80 -7.83 29.06 -5.29
N GLU A 81 -9.15 29.20 -5.49
CA GLU A 81 -9.86 28.52 -6.58
C GLU A 81 -9.30 28.90 -7.95
N LEU A 82 -9.08 30.20 -8.20
CA LEU A 82 -8.49 30.67 -9.44
C LEU A 82 -7.05 30.17 -9.62
N GLN A 83 -6.24 30.20 -8.55
CA GLN A 83 -4.88 29.70 -8.57
C GLN A 83 -4.82 28.20 -8.83
N VAL A 84 -5.68 27.40 -8.21
CA VAL A 84 -5.75 25.95 -8.43
C VAL A 84 -6.17 25.64 -9.87
N ASN A 85 -7.21 26.32 -10.38
CA ASN A 85 -7.69 26.06 -11.73
C ASN A 85 -6.64 26.41 -12.79
N ASN A 86 -6.03 27.60 -12.69
CA ASN A 86 -5.00 28.01 -13.64
C ASN A 86 -3.72 27.17 -13.50
N SER A 87 -3.32 26.81 -12.27
CA SER A 87 -2.18 25.92 -12.03
C SER A 87 -2.42 24.53 -12.60
N ARG A 88 -3.64 24.00 -12.51
CA ARG A 88 -4.01 22.69 -13.07
C ARG A 88 -3.91 22.69 -14.58
N GLU A 89 -4.42 23.72 -15.25
CA GLU A 89 -4.33 23.84 -16.70
C GLU A 89 -2.87 24.05 -17.16
N ALA A 90 -2.12 24.94 -16.49
CA ALA A 90 -0.69 25.12 -16.75
C ALA A 90 0.11 23.82 -16.54
N TRP A 91 -0.17 23.08 -15.47
CA TRP A 91 0.43 21.78 -15.18
C TRP A 91 0.08 20.73 -16.23
N ARG A 92 -1.17 20.69 -16.68
CA ARG A 92 -1.61 19.74 -17.71
C ARG A 92 -0.84 19.99 -19.01
N VAL A 93 -0.72 21.24 -19.43
CA VAL A 93 0.00 21.62 -20.66
C VAL A 93 1.50 21.35 -20.53
N SER A 94 2.13 21.68 -19.39
CA SER A 94 3.58 21.47 -19.20
C SER A 94 3.97 20.01 -19.03
N THR A 95 3.12 19.19 -18.41
CA THR A 95 3.43 17.78 -18.12
C THR A 95 3.03 16.84 -19.27
N ALA A 96 2.17 17.29 -20.19
CA ALA A 96 1.80 16.53 -21.39
C ALA A 96 3.00 16.10 -22.26
N PRO A 97 3.93 17.00 -22.67
CA PRO A 97 5.09 16.61 -23.47
C PRO A 97 6.04 15.69 -22.71
N LEU A 98 6.28 15.92 -21.42
CA LEU A 98 7.13 15.06 -20.60
C LEU A 98 6.60 13.61 -20.53
N ARG A 99 5.28 13.43 -20.37
CA ARG A 99 4.67 12.08 -20.40
C ARG A 99 4.76 11.41 -21.76
N ALA A 100 4.72 12.18 -22.86
CA ALA A 100 4.90 11.64 -24.19
C ALA A 100 6.33 11.10 -24.37
N VAL A 101 7.33 11.88 -23.98
CA VAL A 101 8.75 11.49 -24.04
C VAL A 101 9.03 10.27 -23.16
N ILE A 102 8.53 10.23 -21.92
CA ILE A 102 8.72 9.07 -21.03
C ILE A 102 8.11 7.81 -21.64
N ARG A 103 6.90 7.89 -22.22
CA ARG A 103 6.29 6.73 -22.88
C ARG A 103 7.10 6.27 -24.09
N ASP A 104 7.59 7.20 -24.89
CA ASP A 104 8.38 6.87 -26.07
C ASP A 104 9.72 6.20 -25.71
N LEU A 105 10.37 6.68 -24.64
CA LEU A 105 11.57 6.06 -24.08
C LEU A 105 11.30 4.67 -23.51
N LEU A 106 10.18 4.47 -22.81
CA LEU A 106 9.81 3.14 -22.29
C LEU A 106 9.51 2.15 -23.41
N VAL A 107 8.79 2.57 -24.46
CA VAL A 107 8.48 1.72 -25.61
C VAL A 107 9.76 1.40 -26.38
N SER A 108 10.57 2.41 -26.70
CA SER A 108 11.81 2.23 -27.45
C SER A 108 12.85 1.43 -26.66
N GLY A 109 13.00 1.68 -25.36
CA GLY A 109 13.88 0.93 -24.47
C GLY A 109 13.46 -0.52 -24.33
N LEU A 110 12.16 -0.79 -24.11
CA LEU A 110 11.64 -2.15 -24.04
C LEU A 110 11.78 -2.91 -25.37
N ASN A 111 11.59 -2.22 -26.50
CA ASN A 111 11.75 -2.81 -27.84
C ASN A 111 13.23 -3.11 -28.17
N ALA A 112 14.15 -2.28 -27.68
CA ALA A 112 15.59 -2.54 -27.78
C ALA A 112 16.03 -3.71 -26.89
N GLU A 113 15.52 -3.80 -25.65
CA GLU A 113 15.80 -4.89 -24.70
C GLU A 113 15.25 -6.24 -25.21
N SER A 114 14.00 -6.27 -25.68
CA SER A 114 13.33 -7.50 -26.17
C SER A 114 13.97 -8.08 -27.44
N ARG A 115 14.48 -7.23 -28.34
CA ARG A 115 15.29 -7.67 -29.49
C ARG A 115 16.61 -8.30 -29.07
N ASN A 116 17.22 -7.81 -27.99
CA ASN A 116 18.48 -8.33 -27.48
C ASN A 116 18.30 -9.74 -26.86
N VAL A 117 17.21 -9.95 -26.12
CA VAL A 117 16.85 -11.26 -25.56
C VAL A 117 16.61 -12.31 -26.66
N THR A 118 15.97 -11.93 -27.77
CA THR A 118 15.67 -12.85 -28.88
C THR A 118 16.94 -13.31 -29.62
N LEU A 119 17.94 -12.45 -29.75
CA LEU A 119 19.24 -12.80 -30.35
C LEU A 119 20.05 -13.73 -29.46
N ALA A 120 20.01 -13.52 -28.14
CA ALA A 120 20.66 -14.42 -27.19
C ALA A 120 20.10 -15.86 -27.25
N PHE A 121 18.81 -16.02 -27.54
CA PHE A 121 18.21 -17.36 -27.71
C PHE A 121 18.51 -17.99 -29.08
N HIS A 122 18.73 -17.20 -30.14
CA HIS A 122 19.08 -17.72 -31.46
C HIS A 122 20.50 -18.33 -31.50
N GLU A 123 21.45 -17.75 -30.77
CA GLU A 123 22.80 -18.31 -30.61
C GLU A 123 22.80 -19.64 -29.83
N LEU A 124 21.86 -19.81 -28.89
CA LEU A 124 21.68 -21.07 -28.16
C LEU A 124 20.99 -22.16 -29.01
N ASP A 125 20.07 -21.79 -29.90
CA ASP A 125 19.30 -22.75 -30.71
C ASP A 125 20.16 -23.43 -31.78
N GLU A 126 21.06 -22.67 -32.41
CA GLU A 126 22.02 -23.17 -33.42
C GLU A 126 22.88 -24.32 -32.87
N GLN A 127 23.21 -24.25 -31.57
CA GLN A 127 24.06 -25.23 -30.89
C GLN A 127 23.33 -26.53 -30.53
N VAL A 128 21.99 -26.50 -30.43
CA VAL A 128 21.16 -27.68 -30.10
C VAL A 128 20.66 -28.38 -31.37
N THR A 129 20.55 -27.65 -32.49
CA THR A 129 20.15 -28.20 -33.80
C THR A 129 21.29 -28.76 -34.66
N SER A 130 22.54 -28.70 -34.18
CA SER A 130 23.68 -29.30 -34.89
C SER A 130 23.54 -30.84 -34.91
N GLU A 131 23.49 -31.43 -36.12
CA GLU A 131 23.51 -32.89 -36.33
C GLU A 131 24.92 -33.50 -36.25
N GLU A 132 25.93 -32.73 -35.83
CA GLU A 132 27.31 -33.17 -35.75
C GLU A 132 27.48 -34.24 -34.65
N GLY A 133 27.47 -35.51 -35.09
CA GLY A 133 27.63 -36.68 -34.22
C GLY A 133 26.52 -37.73 -34.35
N TYR A 134 25.52 -37.54 -35.22
CA TYR A 134 24.42 -38.51 -35.45
C TYR A 134 24.65 -39.46 -36.64
N GLU A 135 25.89 -39.71 -37.08
CA GLU A 135 26.18 -40.77 -38.04
C GLU A 135 26.42 -42.11 -37.31
N ALA A 136 25.36 -42.92 -37.19
CA ALA A 136 25.51 -44.32 -36.79
C ALA A 136 26.15 -45.11 -37.94
N THR A 137 27.32 -45.72 -37.71
CA THR A 137 27.98 -46.54 -38.72
C THR A 137 27.12 -47.75 -39.09
N ALA A 138 27.26 -48.24 -40.34
CA ALA A 138 26.46 -49.35 -40.88
C ALA A 138 26.53 -50.66 -40.04
N GLU A 139 27.50 -50.77 -39.13
CA GLU A 139 27.59 -51.83 -38.13
C GLU A 139 26.53 -51.71 -37.02
N GLU A 140 26.25 -50.51 -36.51
CA GLU A 140 25.25 -50.30 -35.46
C GLU A 140 23.82 -50.59 -35.97
N ALA A 141 23.55 -50.27 -37.24
CA ALA A 141 22.29 -50.58 -37.91
C ALA A 141 22.08 -52.09 -38.12
N ARG A 142 23.17 -52.85 -38.32
CA ARG A 142 23.12 -54.32 -38.45
C ARG A 142 22.89 -55.01 -37.10
N ALA A 143 23.47 -54.48 -36.01
CA ALA A 143 23.22 -55.00 -34.67
C ALA A 143 21.75 -54.86 -34.23
N LEU A 144 21.06 -53.80 -34.66
CA LEU A 144 19.62 -53.60 -34.41
C LEU A 144 18.71 -54.57 -35.18
N ARG A 145 19.11 -55.00 -36.38
CA ARG A 145 18.32 -55.91 -37.23
C ARG A 145 18.43 -57.40 -36.84
N GLY A 146 19.40 -57.79 -36.01
CA GLY A 146 19.61 -59.19 -35.64
C GLY A 146 18.51 -59.83 -34.78
N ARG A 147 17.53 -59.07 -34.27
CA ARG A 147 16.51 -59.59 -33.33
C ARG A 147 15.05 -59.28 -33.70
N ALA A 148 14.77 -58.58 -34.79
CA ALA A 148 13.40 -58.21 -35.17
C ALA A 148 13.08 -58.64 -36.61
N GLY A 149 11.99 -59.40 -36.79
CA GLY A 149 11.51 -59.88 -38.09
C GLY A 149 11.00 -58.77 -39.02
N PRO A 150 10.65 -59.10 -40.27
CA PRO A 150 10.37 -58.11 -41.30
C PRO A 150 9.04 -57.38 -41.04
N GLY A 151 9.06 -56.05 -40.96
CA GLY A 151 7.85 -55.21 -41.00
C GLY A 151 7.66 -54.17 -39.89
N THR A 152 8.60 -53.96 -38.97
CA THR A 152 8.42 -52.95 -37.91
C THR A 152 8.74 -51.53 -38.39
N PRO A 153 7.86 -50.53 -38.13
CA PRO A 153 8.14 -49.12 -38.41
C PRO A 153 9.38 -48.63 -37.67
N ILE A 154 10.15 -47.76 -38.32
CA ILE A 154 11.30 -47.08 -37.71
C ILE A 154 10.78 -46.32 -36.48
N PRO A 155 11.33 -46.55 -35.27
CA PRO A 155 10.85 -45.89 -34.07
C PRO A 155 11.24 -44.41 -34.07
N ASP A 156 10.27 -43.57 -33.70
CA ASP A 156 10.44 -42.14 -33.44
C ASP A 156 11.65 -41.86 -32.54
N THR A 157 12.32 -40.71 -32.73
CA THR A 157 13.57 -40.36 -32.02
C THR A 157 13.37 -40.40 -30.51
N GLN A 158 12.21 -39.96 -30.04
CA GLN A 158 11.81 -40.04 -28.63
C GLN A 158 11.79 -41.48 -28.12
N LYS A 159 11.19 -42.40 -28.88
CA LYS A 159 11.14 -43.84 -28.54
C LYS A 159 12.51 -44.48 -28.62
N MET A 160 13.38 -44.01 -29.50
CA MET A 160 14.76 -44.47 -29.63
C MET A 160 15.59 -44.10 -28.39
N TYR A 161 15.48 -42.85 -27.90
CA TYR A 161 16.15 -42.41 -26.67
C TYR A 161 15.64 -43.17 -25.44
N GLU A 162 14.33 -43.38 -25.35
CA GLU A 162 13.72 -44.12 -24.24
C GLU A 162 14.19 -45.59 -24.22
N LEU A 163 14.27 -46.23 -25.39
CA LEU A 163 14.78 -47.59 -25.54
C LEU A 163 16.28 -47.67 -25.21
N LYS A 164 17.10 -46.74 -25.73
CA LYS A 164 18.56 -46.69 -25.48
C LYS A 164 18.86 -46.50 -24.00
N THR A 165 18.09 -45.66 -23.32
CA THR A 165 18.19 -45.43 -21.87
C THR A 165 17.85 -46.71 -21.10
N ARG A 166 16.72 -47.37 -21.43
CA ARG A 166 16.35 -48.66 -20.81
C ARG A 166 17.39 -49.76 -21.01
N LEU A 167 17.97 -49.87 -22.21
CA LEU A 167 19.00 -50.88 -22.50
C LEU A 167 20.31 -50.63 -21.75
N ARG A 168 20.71 -49.37 -21.55
CA ARG A 168 21.86 -49.03 -20.69
C ARG A 168 21.60 -49.41 -19.24
N CYS A 169 20.42 -49.07 -18.71
CA CYS A 169 20.02 -49.47 -17.35
C CYS A 169 19.97 -51.00 -17.19
N ALA A 170 19.48 -51.73 -18.20
CA ALA A 170 19.43 -53.20 -18.17
C ALA A 170 20.82 -53.84 -18.25
N ARG A 171 21.78 -53.22 -18.96
CA ARG A 171 23.16 -53.71 -19.05
C ARG A 171 23.92 -53.48 -17.73
N GLU A 172 23.68 -52.34 -17.09
CA GLU A 172 24.19 -52.00 -15.74
C GLU A 172 23.57 -52.92 -14.65
N TRP A 173 22.29 -53.27 -14.79
CA TRP A 173 21.60 -54.20 -13.89
C TRP A 173 21.91 -55.67 -14.17
N GLY A 174 22.26 -56.02 -15.42
CA GLY A 174 22.60 -57.38 -15.85
C GLY A 174 24.06 -57.78 -15.63
N SER A 175 24.97 -56.81 -15.42
CA SER A 175 26.36 -57.09 -15.00
C SER A 175 26.53 -57.14 -13.48
N GLN A 176 25.44 -56.97 -12.72
CA GLN A 176 25.40 -57.15 -11.27
C GLN A 176 24.41 -58.26 -10.92
N GLY A 177 24.91 -59.50 -10.92
CA GLY A 177 24.30 -60.55 -10.13
C GLY A 177 25.39 -61.48 -9.60
N PRO A 178 25.22 -62.13 -8.42
CA PRO A 178 23.99 -62.23 -7.63
C PRO A 178 24.17 -61.88 -6.12
N GLY A 179 23.06 -61.59 -5.44
CA GLY A 179 22.91 -61.98 -4.04
C GLY A 179 22.44 -60.91 -3.06
N VAL A 180 21.29 -61.23 -2.45
CA VAL A 180 20.85 -60.91 -1.09
C VAL A 180 19.87 -59.74 -0.96
N GLY A 181 18.61 -60.11 -0.69
CA GLY A 181 17.68 -59.31 0.09
C GLY A 181 16.43 -58.83 -0.64
N GLY A 182 15.44 -59.71 -0.84
CA GLY A 182 14.05 -59.27 -0.60
C GLY A 182 13.94 -58.85 0.88
N PRO A 183 13.02 -57.96 1.28
CA PRO A 183 11.58 -58.03 1.04
C PRO A 183 11.02 -56.67 0.57
N GLY A 184 9.78 -56.48 0.14
CA GLY A 184 8.52 -56.80 0.80
C GLY A 184 7.54 -55.65 0.57
N ALA A 185 6.26 -56.01 0.45
CA ALA A 185 5.05 -55.28 0.86
C ALA A 185 5.10 -53.73 0.87
N SER A 186 4.30 -53.06 0.03
CA SER A 186 2.95 -52.61 0.41
C SER A 186 2.94 -51.74 1.68
N ASN A 187 2.74 -50.43 1.58
CA ASN A 187 1.46 -49.81 1.92
C ASN A 187 1.46 -48.28 1.79
N VAL A 188 0.39 -47.81 1.16
CA VAL A 188 -0.17 -46.47 1.26
C VAL A 188 -1.15 -46.47 2.44
N SER A 189 -0.96 -45.59 3.42
CA SER A 189 -1.95 -45.15 4.44
C SER A 189 -1.20 -44.23 5.43
N GLY A 190 -1.59 -43.03 5.84
CA GLY A 190 -2.81 -42.24 5.73
C GLY A 190 -2.97 -41.42 7.02
N GLY A 191 -2.67 -40.10 6.99
CA GLY A 191 -3.07 -38.99 7.89
C GLY A 191 -2.98 -39.14 9.44
N PRO A 192 -3.50 -38.17 10.24
CA PRO A 192 -3.51 -36.69 10.15
C PRO A 192 -2.68 -36.07 11.31
N GLY A 193 -2.24 -34.80 11.28
CA GLY A 193 -3.05 -33.62 11.61
C GLY A 193 -3.29 -33.49 13.13
N PHE A 194 -2.38 -32.79 13.81
CA PHE A 194 -2.60 -31.99 15.04
C PHE A 194 -1.67 -30.78 14.98
#